data_AF-A0A3D5TLJ0-F1
#
_entry.id   AF-A0A3D5TLJ0-F1
#
_cell.length_a   1.000
_cell.length_b   1.000
_cell.length_c   1.000
_cell.angle_alpha   90.00
_cell.angle_beta   90.00
_cell.angle_gamma   90.00
#
_symmetry.space_group_name_H-M   'P 1'
#
loop_
_entity.id
_entity.type
_entity.pdbx_description
1 polymer ?
#
loop_
_entity_poly.entity_id
_entity_poly.type
_entity_poly.pdbx_seq_one_letter_code
_entity_poly.pdbx_strand_id
1 'polypeptide(L)'
;FIYSLGIFNVGEETARMLAQEVGEVDKISKLSIEDLQQLPDIGPKVAQSISDWFDEECNRDLLDKFEKVGVRIKGAQRSKGGKLEGLIFVLTGGLESLTRDEAKERVRNLGGNINSSVSKKTNYVIVGIDPGSKYDKAQQLGVKTLTEKQFLQLLK
;
A
#
# COMPACT_ATOMS: atom_id res chain seq x y z
N PHE A 1 9.22 8.26 -3.02
CA PHE A 1 10.06 8.03 -4.21
C PHE A 1 9.30 7.29 -5.30
N ILE A 2 8.91 6.01 -5.15
CA ILE A 2 8.23 5.26 -6.23
C ILE A 2 6.96 5.97 -6.73
N TYR A 3 6.13 6.47 -5.82
CA TYR A 3 4.92 7.21 -6.19
C TYR A 3 5.20 8.47 -7.02
N SER A 4 6.31 9.16 -6.77
CA SER A 4 6.66 10.38 -7.51
C SER A 4 7.26 10.12 -8.89
N LEU A 5 7.51 8.87 -9.26
CA LEU A 5 7.94 8.50 -10.61
C LEU A 5 6.82 8.63 -11.64
N GLY A 6 5.57 8.75 -11.21
CA GLY A 6 4.43 8.97 -12.10
C GLY A 6 4.06 7.75 -12.95
N ILE A 7 4.38 6.54 -12.49
CA ILE A 7 4.04 5.30 -13.18
C ILE A 7 2.52 5.20 -13.31
N PHE A 8 2.02 5.03 -14.54
CA PHE A 8 0.59 4.98 -14.81
C PHE A 8 -0.08 3.82 -14.04
N ASN A 9 -1.31 4.03 -13.56
CA ASN A 9 -2.06 3.11 -12.70
C ASN A 9 -1.44 2.79 -11.32
N VAL A 10 -0.27 3.32 -10.98
CA VAL A 10 0.36 3.11 -9.67
C VAL A 10 -0.01 4.24 -8.72
N GLY A 11 -0.95 3.95 -7.82
CA GLY A 11 -1.32 4.85 -6.73
C GLY A 11 -0.32 4.83 -5.56
N GLU A 12 -0.49 5.73 -4.61
CA GLU A 12 0.36 5.86 -3.41
C GLU A 12 0.47 4.54 -2.63
N GLU A 13 -0.65 3.83 -2.44
CA GLU A 13 -0.67 2.56 -1.71
C GLU A 13 0.10 1.46 -2.46
N THR A 14 -0.08 1.35 -3.78
CA THR A 14 0.66 0.39 -4.61
C THR A 14 2.16 0.69 -4.60
N ALA A 15 2.54 1.96 -4.76
CA ALA A 15 3.93 2.40 -4.70
C ALA A 15 4.58 2.11 -3.34
N ARG A 16 3.84 2.30 -2.25
CA ARG A 16 4.31 1.98 -0.89
C ARG A 16 4.46 0.47 -0.69
N MET A 17 3.49 -0.32 -1.14
CA MET A 17 3.55 -1.78 -1.09
C MET A 17 4.76 -2.31 -1.87
N LEU A 18 4.99 -1.82 -3.10
CA LEU A 18 6.18 -2.16 -3.90
C LEU A 18 7.47 -1.84 -3.14
N ALA A 19 7.55 -0.66 -2.52
CA ALA A 19 8.71 -0.28 -1.72
C ALA A 19 8.94 -1.21 -0.52
N GLN A 20 7.88 -1.77 0.07
CA GLN A 20 7.96 -2.63 1.27
C GLN A 20 8.27 -4.09 0.95
N GLU A 21 7.67 -4.65 -0.11
CA GLU A 21 7.87 -6.06 -0.48
C GLU A 21 9.17 -6.26 -1.25
N VAL A 22 9.51 -5.35 -2.17
CA VAL A 22 10.67 -5.48 -3.05
C VAL A 22 11.87 -4.68 -2.53
N GLY A 23 11.60 -3.57 -1.83
CA GLY A 23 12.64 -2.72 -1.25
C GLY A 23 13.19 -1.71 -2.24
N GLU A 24 14.16 -2.14 -3.05
CA GLU A 24 14.96 -1.28 -3.91
C GLU A 24 14.33 -1.12 -5.30
N VAL A 25 14.43 0.09 -5.87
CA VAL A 25 13.87 0.42 -7.19
C VAL A 25 14.51 -0.44 -8.30
N ASP A 26 15.81 -0.70 -8.21
CA ASP A 26 16.55 -1.54 -9.17
C ASP A 26 16.16 -3.02 -9.10
N LYS A 27 15.55 -3.46 -8.01
CA LYS A 27 14.97 -4.81 -7.91
C LYS A 27 13.61 -4.84 -8.58
N ILE A 28 12.82 -3.78 -8.45
CA ILE A 28 11.51 -3.66 -9.09
C ILE A 28 11.65 -3.69 -10.62
N SER A 29 12.66 -3.00 -11.17
CA SER A 29 12.92 -3.00 -12.62
C SER A 29 13.29 -4.36 -13.22
N LYS A 30 13.63 -5.34 -12.38
CA LYS A 30 14.03 -6.70 -12.79
C LYS A 30 12.91 -7.73 -12.63
N LEU A 31 11.76 -7.35 -12.06
CA LEU A 31 10.64 -8.26 -11.88
C LEU A 31 9.92 -8.48 -13.22
N SER A 32 9.54 -9.73 -13.49
CA SER A 32 8.69 -10.01 -14.65
C SER A 32 7.25 -9.56 -14.40
N ILE A 33 6.44 -9.48 -15.46
CA ILE A 33 5.00 -9.18 -15.34
C ILE A 33 4.31 -10.23 -14.47
N GLU A 34 4.73 -11.49 -14.52
CA GLU A 34 4.21 -12.57 -13.68
C GLU A 34 4.57 -12.37 -12.21
N ASP A 35 5.82 -12.01 -11.90
CA ASP A 35 6.27 -11.74 -10.53
C ASP A 35 5.53 -10.54 -9.93
N LEU A 36 5.35 -9.47 -10.70
CA LEU A 36 4.58 -8.29 -10.30
C LEU A 36 3.12 -8.66 -9.98
N GLN A 37 2.51 -9.55 -10.75
CA GLN A 37 1.14 -10.02 -10.51
C GLN A 37 0.99 -10.92 -9.29
N GLN A 38 2.07 -11.50 -8.75
CA GLN A 38 2.01 -12.21 -7.47
C GLN A 38 1.92 -11.25 -6.28
N LEU A 39 2.25 -9.98 -6.47
CA LEU A 39 2.19 -8.99 -5.40
C LEU A 39 0.75 -8.58 -5.08
N PRO A 40 0.44 -8.32 -3.79
CA PRO A 40 -0.88 -7.85 -3.39
C PRO A 40 -1.29 -6.58 -4.14
N ASP A 41 -2.57 -6.47 -4.52
CA ASP A 41 -3.13 -5.29 -5.19
C ASP A 41 -2.48 -4.91 -6.55
N ILE A 42 -1.70 -5.81 -7.17
CA ILE A 42 -1.18 -5.65 -8.54
C ILE A 42 -1.89 -6.62 -9.49
N GLY A 43 -2.69 -6.06 -10.41
CA GLY A 43 -3.30 -6.81 -11.51
C GLY A 43 -2.51 -6.67 -12.82
N PRO A 44 -2.93 -7.36 -13.90
CA PRO A 44 -2.20 -7.39 -15.17
C PRO A 44 -1.96 -6.00 -15.76
N LYS A 45 -2.94 -5.08 -15.64
CA LYS A 45 -2.79 -3.69 -16.12
C LYS A 45 -1.71 -2.91 -15.37
N VAL A 46 -1.66 -3.07 -14.05
CA VAL A 46 -0.68 -2.36 -13.20
C VAL A 46 0.71 -2.95 -13.42
N ALA A 47 0.82 -4.28 -13.51
CA ALA A 47 2.06 -4.96 -13.82
C ALA A 47 2.64 -4.52 -15.16
N GLN A 48 1.80 -4.44 -16.21
CA GLN A 48 2.22 -3.93 -17.52
C GLN A 48 2.69 -2.47 -17.42
N SER A 49 1.94 -1.58 -16.76
CA SER A 49 2.34 -0.18 -16.61
C SER A 49 3.67 -0.01 -15.87
N ILE A 50 3.97 -0.88 -14.89
CA ILE A 50 5.27 -0.89 -14.21
C ILE A 50 6.37 -1.32 -15.17
N SER A 51 6.18 -2.44 -15.89
CA SER A 51 7.16 -2.95 -16.86
C SER A 51 7.46 -1.91 -17.94
N ASP A 52 6.42 -1.37 -18.58
CA ASP A 52 6.53 -0.38 -19.64
C ASP A 52 7.34 0.85 -19.19
N TRP A 53 7.11 1.33 -17.97
CA TRP A 53 7.83 2.48 -17.44
C TRP A 53 9.33 2.22 -17.29
N PHE A 54 9.74 1.01 -16.86
CA PHE A 54 11.16 0.65 -16.76
C PHE A 54 11.78 0.27 -18.11
N ASP A 55 10.96 -0.14 -19.09
CA ASP A 55 11.38 -0.45 -20.46
C ASP A 55 11.59 0.82 -21.33
N GLU A 56 11.05 1.96 -20.92
CA GLU A 56 11.33 3.26 -21.56
C GLU A 56 12.74 3.79 -21.23
N GLU A 57 13.52 4.08 -22.27
CA GLU A 57 14.91 4.56 -22.16
C GLU A 57 15.02 5.87 -21.36
N CYS A 58 14.10 6.81 -21.57
CA CYS A 58 14.10 8.10 -20.87
C CYS A 58 13.93 7.95 -19.35
N ASN A 59 13.19 6.93 -18.89
CA ASN A 59 12.95 6.66 -17.48
C ASN A 59 14.17 5.97 -16.84
N ARG A 60 14.84 5.07 -17.57
CA ARG A 60 16.14 4.52 -17.12
C ARG A 60 17.21 5.61 -17.01
N ASP A 61 17.29 6.49 -18.01
CA ASP A 61 18.20 7.64 -17.98
C ASP A 61 17.93 8.58 -16.79
N LEU A 62 16.66 8.72 -16.38
CA LEU A 62 16.30 9.50 -15.20
C LEU A 62 16.84 8.86 -13.92
N LEU A 63 16.71 7.55 -13.76
CA LEU A 63 17.26 6.82 -12.60
C LEU A 63 18.80 6.89 -12.57
N ASP A 64 19.44 6.71 -13.72
CA ASP A 64 20.89 6.85 -13.88
C ASP A 64 21.38 8.25 -13.51
N LYS A 65 20.64 9.30 -13.88
CA LYS A 65 20.96 10.68 -13.50
C LYS A 65 20.91 10.86 -11.99
N PHE A 66 19.90 10.31 -11.31
CA PHE A 66 19.81 10.37 -9.86
C PHE A 66 21.02 9.70 -9.19
N GLU A 67 21.41 8.51 -9.66
CA GLU A 67 22.58 7.84 -9.11
C GLU A 67 23.88 8.62 -9.36
N LYS A 68 24.07 9.16 -10.57
CA LYS A 68 25.26 9.95 -10.95
C LYS A 68 25.45 11.20 -10.09
N VAL A 69 24.36 11.84 -9.66
CA VAL A 69 24.42 13.01 -8.75
C VAL A 69 24.42 12.61 -7.26
N GLY A 70 24.52 11.31 -6.95
CA GLY A 70 24.69 10.80 -5.60
C GLY A 70 23.38 10.58 -4.82
N VAL A 71 22.21 10.61 -5.46
CA VAL A 71 20.94 10.30 -4.79
C VAL A 71 20.89 8.81 -4.46
N ARG A 72 20.87 8.50 -3.16
CA ARG A 72 20.72 7.12 -2.67
C ARG A 72 19.28 6.87 -2.25
N ILE A 73 18.57 6.09 -3.05
CA ILE A 73 17.21 5.65 -2.73
C ILE A 73 17.31 4.53 -1.69
N LYS A 74 16.93 4.81 -0.44
CA LYS A 74 16.85 3.78 0.60
C LYS A 74 15.56 2.99 0.40
N GLY A 75 15.65 1.66 0.35
CA GLY A 75 14.48 0.79 0.34
C GLY A 75 13.64 0.99 1.60
N ALA A 76 12.32 0.87 1.47
CA ALA A 76 11.44 1.00 2.63
C ALA A 76 11.62 -0.23 3.52
N GLN A 77 12.21 -0.04 4.70
CA GLN A 77 12.24 -1.09 5.71
C GLN A 77 10.82 -1.26 6.26
N ARG A 78 10.28 -2.48 6.20
CA ARG A 78 9.13 -2.83 7.04
C ARG A 78 9.55 -2.66 8.51
N SER A 79 8.75 -1.93 9.28
CA SER A 79 8.78 -2.05 10.74
C SER A 79 8.51 -3.51 11.08
N LYS A 80 9.55 -4.25 11.46
CA LYS A 80 9.41 -5.63 11.94
C LYS A 80 8.92 -5.59 13.38
N GLY A 81 7.87 -6.36 13.69
CA GLY A 81 7.26 -6.38 15.01
C GLY A 81 6.24 -5.27 15.25
N GLY A 82 5.25 -5.59 16.07
CA GLY A 82 4.22 -4.66 16.52
C GLY A 82 2.92 -5.38 16.85
N LYS A 83 2.04 -4.71 17.60
CA LYS A 83 0.76 -5.28 18.05
C LYS A 83 -0.15 -5.70 16.89
N LEU A 84 0.04 -5.11 15.71
CA LEU A 84 -0.80 -5.31 14.53
C LEU A 84 -0.12 -6.08 13.40
N GLU A 85 1.02 -6.70 13.68
CA GLU A 85 1.79 -7.43 12.67
C GLU A 85 0.95 -8.50 11.95
N GLY A 86 1.02 -8.50 10.62
CA GLY A 86 0.30 -9.44 9.77
C GLY A 86 -1.20 -9.16 9.60
N LEU A 87 -1.76 -8.16 10.31
CA LEU A 87 -3.17 -7.80 10.18
C LEU A 87 -3.40 -6.82 9.04
N ILE A 88 -4.46 -7.05 8.26
CA ILE A 88 -4.90 -6.23 7.14
C ILE A 88 -6.14 -5.42 7.52
N PHE A 89 -6.04 -4.10 7.38
CA PHE A 89 -7.09 -3.15 7.68
C PHE A 89 -7.62 -2.47 6.41
N VAL A 90 -8.90 -2.15 6.40
CA VAL A 90 -9.53 -1.30 5.36
C VAL A 90 -10.31 -0.19 6.03
N LEU A 91 -10.10 1.05 5.59
CA LEU A 91 -10.79 2.23 6.11
C LEU A 91 -11.97 2.60 5.20
N THR A 92 -13.18 2.71 5.75
CA THR A 92 -14.38 3.18 5.04
C THR A 92 -15.05 4.33 5.79
N GLY A 93 -15.52 5.35 5.05
CA GLY A 93 -16.06 6.58 5.65
C GLY A 93 -15.00 7.59 6.12
N GLY A 94 -15.44 8.69 6.70
CA GLY A 94 -14.60 9.68 7.40
C GLY A 94 -14.37 9.30 8.86
N LEU A 95 -13.22 9.62 9.43
CA LEU A 95 -12.95 9.44 10.86
C LEU A 95 -13.10 10.79 11.57
N GLU A 96 -13.66 10.80 12.78
CA GLU A 96 -13.94 12.01 13.58
C GLU A 96 -12.70 12.57 14.25
N SER A 97 -11.87 11.69 14.83
CA SER A 97 -10.75 12.07 15.71
C SER A 97 -9.39 12.04 15.01
N LEU A 98 -9.30 11.42 13.83
CA LEU A 98 -8.06 11.27 13.06
C LEU A 98 -8.34 11.54 11.59
N THR A 99 -7.36 12.09 10.88
CA THR A 99 -7.40 12.03 9.42
C THR A 99 -7.18 10.58 8.95
N ARG A 100 -7.63 10.28 7.74
CA ARG A 100 -7.42 8.95 7.14
C ARG A 100 -5.93 8.63 7.04
N ASP A 101 -5.08 9.61 6.75
CA ASP A 101 -3.65 9.38 6.59
C ASP A 101 -2.95 9.16 7.94
N GLU A 102 -3.32 9.89 8.99
CA GLU A 102 -2.83 9.62 10.35
C GLU A 102 -3.23 8.23 10.84
N ALA A 103 -4.49 7.83 10.62
CA ALA A 103 -4.96 6.49 10.94
C ALA A 103 -4.15 5.43 10.20
N LYS A 104 -3.82 5.70 8.92
CA LYS A 104 -3.01 4.79 8.13
C LYS A 104 -1.59 4.65 8.67
N GLU A 105 -0.96 5.76 9.00
CA GLU A 105 0.39 5.75 9.56
C GLU A 105 0.45 5.02 10.90
N ARG A 106 -0.51 5.24 11.80
CA ARG A 106 -0.53 4.55 13.10
C ARG A 106 -0.63 3.04 12.97
N VAL A 107 -1.49 2.54 12.07
CA VAL A 107 -1.59 1.09 11.81
C VAL A 107 -0.26 0.54 11.31
N ARG A 108 0.37 1.22 10.35
CA ARG A 108 1.66 0.82 9.77
C ARG A 108 2.79 0.85 10.80
N ASN A 109 2.83 1.86 11.66
CA ASN A 109 3.81 1.97 12.74
C ASN A 109 3.71 0.81 13.74
N LEU A 110 2.52 0.23 13.89
CA LEU A 110 2.27 -0.96 14.71
C LEU A 110 2.40 -2.29 13.93
N GLY A 111 2.92 -2.26 12.70
CA GLY A 111 3.17 -3.44 11.87
C GLY A 111 1.99 -3.91 11.02
N GLY A 112 0.86 -3.19 11.04
CA GLY A 112 -0.33 -3.52 10.28
C GLY A 112 -0.27 -3.07 8.82
N ASN A 113 -0.96 -3.80 7.95
CA ASN A 113 -1.11 -3.49 6.54
C ASN A 113 -2.46 -2.81 6.27
N ILE A 114 -2.52 -1.99 5.22
CA ILE A 114 -3.75 -1.29 4.83
C ILE A 114 -4.00 -1.49 3.35
N ASN A 115 -5.21 -1.92 3.03
CA ASN A 115 -5.63 -2.09 1.66
C ASN A 115 -6.76 -1.13 1.31
N SER A 116 -6.86 -0.83 0.02
CA SER A 116 -7.92 0.02 -0.54
C SER A 116 -9.22 -0.75 -0.78
N SER A 117 -9.17 -2.09 -0.77
CA SER A 117 -10.30 -2.96 -1.06
C SER A 117 -10.52 -4.01 0.03
N VAL A 118 -11.79 -4.37 0.25
CA VAL A 118 -12.16 -5.46 1.16
C VAL A 118 -12.07 -6.79 0.41
N SER A 119 -11.38 -7.75 1.01
CA SER A 119 -11.23 -9.12 0.54
C SER A 119 -11.42 -10.11 1.69
N LYS A 120 -11.48 -11.41 1.39
CA LYS A 120 -11.50 -12.46 2.43
C LYS A 120 -10.24 -12.49 3.31
N LYS A 121 -9.14 -11.88 2.84
CA LYS A 121 -7.88 -11.77 3.60
C LYS A 121 -7.90 -10.57 4.56
N THR A 122 -8.86 -9.65 4.41
CA THR A 122 -8.98 -8.50 5.31
C THR A 122 -9.37 -8.96 6.71
N ASN A 123 -8.61 -8.52 7.73
CA ASN A 123 -8.90 -8.86 9.12
C ASN A 123 -9.94 -7.92 9.73
N TYR A 124 -9.81 -6.62 9.43
CA TYR A 124 -10.66 -5.58 10.02
C TYR A 124 -11.06 -4.51 9.01
N VAL A 125 -12.33 -4.11 9.06
CA VAL A 125 -12.82 -2.91 8.35
C VAL A 125 -13.19 -1.85 9.37
N ILE A 126 -12.49 -0.71 9.32
CA ILE A 126 -12.74 0.43 10.21
C ILE A 126 -13.84 1.27 9.60
N VAL A 127 -14.95 1.36 10.32
CA VAL A 127 -16.19 2.01 9.90
C VAL A 127 -16.26 3.39 10.57
N GLY A 128 -16.09 4.42 9.77
CA GLY A 128 -16.27 5.82 10.17
C GLY A 128 -17.66 6.36 9.81
N ILE A 129 -17.79 7.69 9.83
CA ILE A 129 -18.98 8.43 9.38
C ILE A 129 -19.20 8.18 7.88
N ASP A 130 -20.46 7.99 7.50
CA ASP A 130 -20.90 7.74 6.12
C ASP A 130 -20.13 6.60 5.44
N PRO A 131 -20.23 5.37 5.97
CA PRO A 131 -19.52 4.23 5.41
C PRO A 131 -20.05 3.92 4.01
N GLY A 132 -19.16 3.96 3.02
CA GLY A 132 -19.51 3.65 1.63
C GLY A 132 -19.53 2.15 1.33
N SER A 133 -19.55 1.82 0.04
CA SER A 133 -19.66 0.45 -0.54
C SER A 133 -18.68 -0.61 0.00
N LYS A 134 -17.60 -0.18 0.66
CA LYS A 134 -16.66 -1.09 1.35
C LYS A 134 -17.27 -1.74 2.59
N TYR A 135 -18.18 -1.04 3.28
CA TYR A 135 -18.88 -1.60 4.43
C TYR A 135 -19.83 -2.73 4.01
N ASP A 136 -20.60 -2.51 2.94
CA ASP A 136 -21.49 -3.54 2.39
C ASP A 136 -20.69 -4.78 1.96
N LYS A 137 -19.55 -4.56 1.31
CA LYS A 137 -18.63 -5.64 0.92
C LYS A 137 -18.05 -6.39 2.14
N ALA A 138 -17.77 -5.68 3.23
CA ALA A 138 -17.32 -6.30 4.48
C ALA A 138 -18.38 -7.20 5.09
N GLN A 139 -19.64 -6.74 5.13
CA GLN A 139 -20.78 -7.52 5.61
C GLN A 139 -20.99 -8.77 4.75
N GLN A 140 -20.96 -8.63 3.42
CA GLN A 140 -21.10 -9.76 2.48
C GLN A 140 -20.01 -10.82 2.66
N LEU A 141 -18.78 -10.40 2.92
CA LEU A 141 -17.64 -11.30 3.10
C LEU A 141 -17.48 -11.80 4.54
N GLY A 142 -18.32 -11.36 5.48
CA GLY A 142 -18.23 -11.72 6.89
C GLY A 142 -16.97 -11.18 7.58
N VAL A 143 -16.39 -10.10 7.07
CA VAL A 143 -15.18 -9.49 7.64
C VAL A 143 -15.55 -8.67 8.86
N LYS A 144 -14.76 -8.79 9.94
CA LYS A 144 -15.01 -8.08 11.19
C LYS A 144 -14.92 -6.57 11.00
N THR A 145 -15.96 -5.85 11.41
CA THR A 145 -15.99 -4.39 11.40
C THR A 145 -15.64 -3.84 12.79
N LEU A 146 -14.92 -2.71 12.82
CA LEU A 146 -14.60 -1.97 14.05
C LEU A 146 -15.09 -0.54 13.91
N THR A 147 -15.64 0.01 14.99
CA THR A 147 -15.90 1.44 15.12
C THR A 147 -14.60 2.20 15.34
N GLU A 148 -14.60 3.51 15.09
CA GLU A 148 -13.45 4.36 15.35
C GLU A 148 -12.96 4.26 16.81
N LYS A 149 -13.87 4.22 17.79
CA LYS A 149 -13.50 4.09 19.21
C LYS A 149 -12.75 2.78 19.50
N GLN A 150 -13.20 1.67 18.91
CA GLN A 150 -12.54 0.37 19.04
C GLN A 150 -11.18 0.37 18.32
N PHE A 151 -11.12 1.01 17.16
CA PHE A 151 -9.87 1.19 16.43
C PHE A 151 -8.84 1.99 17.24
N LEU A 152 -9.24 3.09 17.87
CA LEU A 152 -8.35 3.88 18.73
C LEU A 152 -7.85 3.10 19.96
N GLN A 153 -8.67 2.21 20.53
CA GLN A 153 -8.22 1.31 21.61
C GLN A 153 -7.21 0.27 21.11
N LEU A 154 -7.37 -0.20 19.88
CA LEU A 154 -6.44 -1.13 19.24
C LEU A 154 -5.07 -0.49 18.98
N LEU A 155 -5.06 0.82 18.66
CA LEU A 155 -3.86 1.63 18.41
C LEU A 155 -3.10 2.08 19.68
N LYS A 156 -3.66 1.89 20.87
CA LYS A 156 -2.96 2.08 22.16
C LYS A 156 -2.08 0.87 22.48
#